data_AF-A0A6N8BI84-F1
#
_entry.id   AF-A0A6N8BI84-F1
#
_cell.length_a   1.000
_cell.length_b   1.000
_cell.length_c   1.000
_cell.angle_alpha   90.00
_cell.angle_beta   90.00
_cell.angle_gamma   90.00
#
_symmetry.space_group_name_H-M   'P 1'
#
loop_
_entity.id
_entity.type
_entity.pdbx_description
1 polymer ?
#
loop_
_entity_poly.entity_id
_entity_poly.type
_entity_poly.pdbx_seq_one_letter_code
_entity_poly.pdbx_strand_id
1 'polypeptide(L)'
;MTRKGKLVCHCLQGKKWLSASLERPFCYKSLRILKNLILIMVVIFSPFIIWLILSFNRELIVVMANSEWFLARFPALFATLSEHVNTYEFVSGFNEAALGGLLTLFGVIVTVWYYHITRIQEVTEKRLFVIDELLQELKKNRKIVLSIEQEAQIPHTKEGVLFHNEAWHKLGADVALLPRRIHMRLTVLYGCLGRCGSMEDYYRHKATIERLPGLITSLHKYRTSLSKRDMIT
;
A
#
# COMPACT_ATOMS: atom_id res chain seq x y z
N MET A 1 55.26 14.48 50.62
CA MET A 1 54.69 15.84 50.51
C MET A 1 53.86 15.89 49.22
N THR A 2 52.55 15.60 49.26
CA THR A 2 51.41 16.55 49.39
C THR A 2 51.38 17.56 48.23
N ARG A 3 50.37 17.69 47.36
CA ARG A 3 48.89 17.77 47.51
C ARG A 3 48.22 17.41 46.16
N LYS A 4 47.21 16.53 46.13
CA LYS A 4 45.75 16.80 46.03
C LYS A 4 45.29 17.69 44.86
N GLY A 5 44.47 17.11 43.98
CA GLY A 5 43.58 17.79 43.03
C GLY A 5 42.57 16.80 42.44
N LYS A 6 41.46 16.59 43.15
CA LYS A 6 40.36 15.65 42.87
C LYS A 6 39.24 16.41 42.17
N LEU A 7 38.69 15.91 41.07
CA LEU A 7 37.35 16.20 40.52
C LEU A 7 37.11 15.21 39.37
N VAL A 8 36.72 13.96 39.64
CA VAL A 8 35.31 13.51 39.68
C VAL A 8 34.48 14.13 38.57
N CYS A 9 34.45 13.46 37.41
CA CYS A 9 33.40 13.62 36.40
C CYS A 9 32.58 12.33 36.31
N HIS A 10 31.95 11.94 37.43
CA HIS A 10 30.83 11.00 37.44
C HIS A 10 29.53 11.82 37.37
N CYS A 11 29.17 12.32 36.19
CA CYS A 11 27.85 12.96 36.02
C CYS A 11 27.34 13.05 34.58
N LEU A 12 27.65 12.08 33.71
CA LEU A 12 27.06 12.04 32.35
C LEU A 12 26.61 10.65 31.88
N GLN A 13 26.45 9.69 32.81
CA GLN A 13 25.88 8.37 32.53
C GLN A 13 24.40 8.21 32.93
N GLY A 14 23.77 9.25 33.51
CA GLY A 14 22.38 9.19 34.01
C GLY A 14 21.29 9.69 33.06
N LYS A 15 21.63 10.32 31.91
CA LYS A 15 20.63 10.96 31.01
C LYS A 15 20.39 10.25 29.67
N LYS A 16 21.02 9.11 29.42
CA LYS A 16 20.79 8.31 28.19
C LYS A 16 19.82 7.12 28.35
N TRP A 17 19.39 6.81 29.58
CA TRP A 17 18.49 5.68 29.83
C TRP A 17 17.00 6.05 29.85
N LEU A 18 16.65 7.33 29.99
CA LEU A 18 15.25 7.77 30.07
C LEU A 18 14.63 8.20 28.73
N SER A 19 15.44 8.38 27.67
CA SER A 19 14.95 8.60 26.30
C SER A 19 14.89 7.33 25.46
N ALA A 20 15.32 6.19 26.01
CA ALA A 20 15.28 4.87 25.37
C ALA A 20 13.95 4.10 25.63
N SER A 21 13.01 4.69 26.38
CA SER A 21 11.67 4.13 26.62
C SER A 21 10.58 4.73 25.72
N LEU A 22 10.98 5.34 24.59
CA LEU A 22 10.05 5.61 23.49
C LEU A 22 10.02 4.43 22.50
N GLU A 23 9.87 3.22 23.05
CA GLU A 23 9.39 2.06 22.32
C GLU A 23 7.94 2.32 21.91
N ARG A 24 7.70 2.98 20.77
CA ARG A 24 6.36 2.96 20.16
C ARG A 24 6.28 2.60 18.67
N PRO A 25 7.17 1.79 18.06
CA PRO A 25 6.79 1.15 16.79
C PRO A 25 5.56 0.23 16.96
N PHE A 26 5.33 -0.29 18.18
CA PHE A 26 4.17 -1.12 18.52
C PHE A 26 2.87 -0.31 18.57
N CYS A 27 2.93 0.92 19.12
CA CYS A 27 1.77 1.81 19.23
C CYS A 27 1.29 2.24 17.83
N TYR A 28 2.20 2.59 16.92
CA TYR A 28 1.82 2.93 15.52
C TYR A 28 1.26 1.75 14.73
N LYS A 29 1.76 0.52 14.96
CA LYS A 29 1.19 -0.69 14.33
C LYS A 29 -0.20 -1.01 14.87
N SER A 30 -0.38 -0.97 16.19
CA SER A 30 -1.69 -1.18 16.83
C SER A 30 -2.70 -0.11 16.39
N LEU A 31 -2.29 1.16 16.33
CA LEU A 31 -3.15 2.25 15.86
C LEU A 31 -3.56 2.07 14.39
N ARG A 32 -2.67 1.52 13.54
CA ARG A 32 -2.98 1.23 12.14
C ARG A 32 -3.97 0.07 12.01
N ILE A 33 -3.82 -0.99 12.81
CA ILE A 33 -4.75 -2.12 12.84
C ILE A 33 -6.12 -1.68 13.36
N LEU A 34 -6.15 -0.91 14.44
CA LEU A 34 -7.38 -0.34 15.00
C LEU A 34 -8.06 0.60 14.00
N LYS A 35 -7.29 1.46 13.31
CA LYS A 35 -7.82 2.31 12.25
C LYS A 35 -8.46 1.48 11.14
N ASN A 36 -7.81 0.41 10.69
CA ASN A 36 -8.36 -0.47 9.65
C ASN A 36 -9.61 -1.20 10.14
N LEU A 37 -9.63 -1.69 11.38
CA LEU A 37 -10.81 -2.30 11.98
C LEU A 37 -11.98 -1.32 12.06
N ILE A 38 -11.74 -0.09 12.51
CA ILE A 38 -12.77 0.96 12.54
C ILE A 38 -13.26 1.25 11.12
N LEU A 39 -12.38 1.33 10.13
CA LEU A 39 -12.76 1.58 8.75
C LEU A 39 -13.64 0.44 8.19
N ILE A 40 -13.27 -0.81 8.44
CA ILE A 40 -14.06 -1.99 8.04
C ILE A 40 -15.41 -1.97 8.73
N MET A 41 -15.45 -1.71 10.04
CA MET A 41 -16.69 -1.60 10.80
C MET A 41 -17.55 -0.46 10.27
N VAL A 42 -17.00 0.71 9.99
CA VAL A 42 -17.76 1.85 9.42
C VAL A 42 -18.31 1.50 8.04
N VAL A 43 -17.56 0.82 7.18
CA VAL A 43 -18.04 0.43 5.84
C VAL A 43 -19.17 -0.60 5.94
N ILE A 44 -19.05 -1.61 6.80
CA ILE A 44 -20.07 -2.66 6.97
C ILE A 44 -21.31 -2.12 7.70
N PHE A 45 -21.13 -1.29 8.72
CA PHE A 45 -22.22 -0.71 9.50
C PHE A 45 -22.77 0.57 8.89
N SER A 46 -22.18 1.13 7.82
CA SER A 46 -22.68 2.35 7.16
C SER A 46 -24.15 2.21 6.72
N PRO A 47 -24.58 1.13 6.04
CA PRO A 47 -25.99 0.92 5.73
C PRO A 47 -26.87 0.83 6.98
N PHE A 48 -26.39 0.19 8.05
CA PHE A 48 -27.14 0.09 9.30
C PHE A 48 -27.31 1.44 9.99
N ILE A 49 -26.27 2.27 10.02
CA ILE A 49 -26.31 3.63 10.56
C ILE A 49 -27.28 4.50 9.75
N ILE A 50 -27.23 4.40 8.42
CA ILE A 50 -28.15 5.12 7.53
C ILE A 50 -29.59 4.68 7.77
N TRP A 51 -29.83 3.37 7.93
CA TRP A 51 -31.15 2.85 8.27
C TRP A 51 -31.65 3.38 9.62
N LEU A 52 -30.80 3.40 10.65
CA LEU A 52 -31.14 3.96 11.95
C LEU A 52 -31.51 5.45 11.87
N ILE A 53 -30.73 6.24 11.11
CA ILE A 53 -31.02 7.66 10.89
C ILE A 53 -32.37 7.83 10.18
N LEU A 54 -32.65 7.06 9.13
CA LEU A 54 -33.91 7.10 8.40
C LEU A 54 -35.10 6.68 9.27
N SER A 55 -34.94 5.63 10.06
CA SER A 55 -35.96 5.17 11.01
C SER A 55 -36.24 6.21 12.09
N PHE A 56 -35.19 6.83 12.64
CA PHE A 56 -35.34 7.92 13.61
C PHE A 56 -36.02 9.15 13.01
N ASN A 57 -35.66 9.53 11.78
CA ASN A 57 -36.30 10.63 11.07
C ASN A 57 -37.79 10.35 10.81
N ARG A 58 -38.16 9.09 10.49
CA ARG A 58 -39.57 8.70 10.35
C ARG A 58 -40.34 8.91 11.65
N GLU A 59 -39.81 8.41 12.77
CA GLU A 59 -40.45 8.61 14.09
C GLU A 59 -40.56 10.09 14.45
N LEU A 60 -39.54 10.89 14.12
CA LEU A 60 -39.55 12.34 14.37
C LEU A 60 -40.67 13.03 13.55
N ILE A 61 -40.87 12.63 12.29
CA ILE A 61 -41.97 13.11 11.45
C ILE A 61 -43.33 12.74 12.06
N VAL A 62 -43.50 11.50 12.56
CA VAL A 62 -44.73 11.06 13.24
C VAL A 62 -44.98 11.85 14.53
N VAL A 63 -43.95 12.09 15.32
CA VAL A 63 -44.05 12.90 16.56
C VAL A 63 -44.40 14.35 16.22
N MET A 64 -43.79 14.95 15.20
CA MET A 64 -44.13 16.31 14.77
C MET A 64 -45.57 16.41 14.24
N ALA A 65 -46.00 15.43 13.44
CA ALA A 65 -47.35 15.35 12.87
C ALA A 65 -48.45 15.19 13.92
N ASN A 66 -48.11 14.74 15.14
CA ASN A 66 -49.04 14.56 16.25
C ASN A 66 -48.80 15.55 17.42
N SER A 67 -47.91 16.54 17.25
CA SER A 67 -47.59 17.51 18.31
C SER A 67 -48.53 18.72 18.30
N GLU A 68 -49.07 19.06 19.48
CA GLU A 68 -49.96 20.22 19.67
C GLU A 68 -49.25 21.55 19.34
N TRP A 69 -47.94 21.63 19.60
CA TRP A 69 -47.13 22.79 19.27
C TRP A 69 -47.05 23.04 17.76
N PHE A 70 -46.91 21.97 16.95
CA PHE A 70 -46.84 22.09 15.50
C PHE A 70 -48.19 22.48 14.89
N LEU A 71 -49.29 21.94 15.43
CA LEU A 71 -50.65 22.36 15.10
C LEU A 71 -50.88 23.85 15.36
N ALA A 72 -50.43 24.37 16.50
CA ALA A 72 -50.60 25.77 16.87
C ALA A 72 -49.83 26.74 15.95
N ARG A 73 -48.68 26.31 15.39
CA ARG A 73 -47.83 27.18 14.56
C ARG A 73 -48.09 27.07 13.06
N PHE A 74 -48.47 25.89 12.57
CA PHE A 74 -48.65 25.61 11.14
C PHE A 74 -49.89 24.74 10.87
N PRO A 75 -51.12 25.26 11.08
CA PRO A 75 -52.35 24.47 11.03
C PRO A 75 -52.66 23.88 9.66
N ALA A 76 -52.38 24.62 8.57
CA ALA A 76 -52.61 24.12 7.20
C ALA A 76 -51.66 22.96 6.84
N LEU A 77 -50.38 23.04 7.24
CA LEU A 77 -49.41 21.96 7.04
C LEU A 77 -49.75 20.75 7.92
N PHE A 78 -50.14 20.98 9.18
CA PHE A 78 -50.57 19.92 10.09
C PHE A 78 -51.71 19.08 9.52
N ALA A 79 -52.76 19.72 9.00
CA ALA A 79 -53.92 19.01 8.45
C ALA A 79 -53.51 18.05 7.32
N THR A 80 -52.69 18.53 6.38
CA THR A 80 -52.20 17.69 5.27
C THR A 80 -51.20 16.61 5.72
N LEU A 81 -50.34 16.92 6.69
CA LEU A 81 -49.29 16.02 7.15
C LEU A 81 -49.84 14.90 8.03
N SER A 82 -50.76 15.24 8.95
CA SER A 82 -51.40 14.28 9.87
C SER A 82 -52.26 13.25 9.14
N GLU A 83 -52.95 13.67 8.06
CA GLU A 83 -53.76 12.78 7.24
C GLU A 83 -52.92 11.72 6.52
N HIS A 84 -51.72 12.09 6.05
CA HIS A 84 -50.89 11.19 5.24
C HIS A 84 -49.94 10.33 6.09
N VAL A 85 -49.38 10.89 7.17
CA VAL A 85 -48.33 10.23 7.99
C VAL A 85 -48.87 9.11 8.87
N ASN A 86 -50.14 9.17 9.29
CA ASN A 86 -50.74 8.17 10.19
C ASN A 86 -51.27 6.92 9.46
N THR A 87 -51.02 6.79 8.15
CA THR A 87 -51.47 5.64 7.34
C THR A 87 -50.46 4.50 7.32
N TYR A 88 -50.95 3.27 7.23
CA TYR A 88 -50.08 2.09 7.02
C TYR A 88 -49.30 2.19 5.70
N GLU A 89 -49.90 2.77 4.68
CA GLU A 89 -49.30 2.97 3.36
C GLU A 89 -48.07 3.89 3.42
N PHE A 90 -48.11 4.95 4.23
CA PHE A 90 -46.93 5.81 4.45
C PHE A 90 -45.77 5.06 5.10
N VAL A 91 -46.05 4.23 6.11
CA VAL A 91 -45.03 3.44 6.79
C VAL A 91 -44.42 2.39 5.85
N SER A 92 -45.26 1.69 5.09
CA SER A 92 -44.79 0.70 4.10
C SER A 92 -43.98 1.36 2.99
N GLY A 93 -44.48 2.45 2.41
CA GLY A 93 -43.81 3.18 1.33
C GLY A 93 -42.48 3.80 1.76
N PHE A 94 -42.40 4.37 2.98
CA PHE A 94 -41.15 4.87 3.54
C PHE A 94 -40.13 3.74 3.74
N ASN A 95 -40.56 2.61 4.30
CA ASN A 95 -39.67 1.47 4.53
C ASN A 95 -39.17 0.87 3.21
N GLU A 96 -40.04 0.71 2.21
CA GLU A 96 -39.66 0.23 0.87
C GLU A 96 -38.67 1.18 0.19
N ALA A 97 -38.93 2.49 0.21
CA ALA A 97 -38.03 3.49 -0.35
C ALA A 97 -36.68 3.53 0.38
N ALA A 98 -36.69 3.48 1.72
CA ALA A 98 -35.49 3.44 2.54
C ALA A 98 -34.67 2.17 2.28
N LEU A 99 -35.32 1.00 2.20
CA LEU A 99 -34.68 -0.28 1.89
C LEU A 99 -34.11 -0.29 0.47
N GLY A 100 -34.83 0.26 -0.51
CA GLY A 100 -34.34 0.42 -1.88
C GLY A 100 -33.11 1.34 -1.96
N GLY A 101 -33.14 2.48 -1.25
CA GLY A 101 -31.99 3.39 -1.12
C GLY A 101 -30.80 2.74 -0.42
N LEU A 102 -31.03 1.94 0.60
CA LEU A 102 -29.97 1.20 1.31
C LEU A 102 -29.35 0.10 0.44
N LEU A 103 -30.17 -0.62 -0.32
CA LEU A 103 -29.71 -1.67 -1.22
C LEU A 103 -28.83 -1.10 -2.34
N THR A 104 -29.24 0.04 -2.92
CA THR A 104 -28.45 0.72 -3.95
C THR A 104 -27.12 1.24 -3.40
N LEU A 105 -27.14 1.85 -2.21
CA LEU A 105 -25.93 2.32 -1.53
C LEU A 105 -24.98 1.16 -1.20
N PHE A 106 -25.52 0.03 -0.73
CA PHE A 106 -24.74 -1.19 -0.50
C PHE A 106 -24.12 -1.70 -1.81
N GLY A 107 -24.87 -1.71 -2.91
CA GLY A 107 -24.36 -2.06 -4.24
C GLY A 107 -23.18 -1.17 -4.67
N VAL A 108 -23.27 0.14 -4.46
CA VAL A 108 -22.16 1.08 -4.75
C VAL A 108 -20.93 0.78 -3.88
N ILE A 109 -21.11 0.54 -2.58
CA ILE A 109 -19.99 0.21 -1.68
C ILE A 109 -19.29 -1.07 -2.14
N VAL A 110 -20.05 -2.14 -2.41
CA VAL A 110 -19.51 -3.44 -2.82
C VAL A 110 -18.79 -3.34 -4.16
N THR A 111 -19.37 -2.64 -5.15
CA THR A 111 -18.74 -2.49 -6.48
C THR A 111 -17.45 -1.69 -6.42
N VAL A 112 -17.42 -0.59 -5.67
CA VAL A 112 -16.19 0.21 -5.46
C VAL A 112 -15.13 -0.62 -4.72
N TRP A 113 -15.53 -1.37 -3.70
CA TRP A 113 -14.61 -2.22 -2.94
C TRP A 113 -14.04 -3.37 -3.79
N TYR A 114 -14.90 -4.05 -4.55
CA TYR A 114 -14.50 -5.09 -5.49
C TYR A 114 -13.53 -4.56 -6.55
N TYR A 115 -13.84 -3.41 -7.16
CA TYR A 115 -12.97 -2.76 -8.13
C TYR A 115 -11.62 -2.37 -7.52
N HIS A 116 -11.63 -1.89 -6.27
CA HIS A 116 -10.41 -1.53 -5.56
C HIS A 116 -9.53 -2.75 -5.28
N ILE A 117 -10.10 -3.87 -4.81
CA ILE A 117 -9.36 -5.11 -4.54
C ILE A 117 -8.78 -5.70 -5.82
N THR A 118 -9.61 -5.88 -6.86
CA THR A 118 -9.19 -6.47 -8.13
C THR A 118 -8.06 -5.65 -8.77
N ARG A 119 -8.17 -4.32 -8.78
CA ARG A 119 -7.12 -3.45 -9.30
C ARG A 119 -5.81 -3.55 -8.53
N ILE A 120 -5.86 -3.66 -7.20
CA ILE A 120 -4.65 -3.86 -6.39
C ILE A 120 -4.00 -5.20 -6.73
N GLN A 121 -4.80 -6.26 -6.81
CA GLN A 121 -4.32 -7.59 -7.16
C GLN A 121 -3.64 -7.60 -8.53
N GLU A 122 -4.30 -7.05 -9.56
CA GLU A 122 -3.72 -6.96 -10.91
C GLU A 122 -2.38 -6.21 -10.93
N VAL A 123 -2.29 -5.07 -10.24
CA VAL A 123 -1.06 -4.28 -10.18
C VAL A 123 0.04 -5.04 -9.43
N THR A 124 -0.30 -5.76 -8.37
CA THR A 124 0.65 -6.57 -7.61
C THR A 124 1.14 -7.77 -8.42
N GLU A 125 0.25 -8.46 -9.12
CA GLU A 125 0.61 -9.57 -10.03
C GLU A 125 1.55 -9.10 -11.14
N LYS A 126 1.23 -7.97 -11.79
CA LYS A 126 2.12 -7.35 -12.80
C LYS A 126 3.49 -7.01 -12.22
N ARG A 127 3.55 -6.43 -11.01
CA ARG A 127 4.82 -6.14 -10.33
C ARG A 127 5.62 -7.40 -10.02
N LEU A 128 4.96 -8.47 -9.56
CA LEU A 128 5.61 -9.74 -9.28
C LEU A 128 6.18 -10.36 -10.54
N PHE A 129 5.40 -10.35 -11.63
CA PHE A 129 5.84 -10.80 -12.95
C PHE A 129 7.09 -10.06 -13.43
N VAL A 130 7.08 -8.71 -13.39
CA VAL A 130 8.24 -7.87 -13.74
C VAL A 130 9.46 -8.23 -12.91
N ILE A 131 9.30 -8.42 -11.60
CA ILE A 131 10.41 -8.76 -10.70
C ILE A 131 10.98 -10.15 -11.04
N ASP A 132 10.12 -11.13 -11.30
CA ASP A 132 10.55 -12.50 -11.56
C ASP A 132 11.28 -12.62 -12.92
N GLU A 133 10.79 -11.96 -13.96
CA GLU A 133 11.48 -11.85 -15.26
C GLU A 133 12.85 -11.20 -15.12
N LEU A 134 12.93 -10.04 -14.43
CA LEU A 134 14.20 -9.35 -14.21
C LEU A 134 15.17 -10.17 -13.35
N LEU A 135 14.66 -10.90 -12.35
CA LEU A 135 15.51 -11.78 -11.54
C LEU A 135 16.07 -12.95 -12.35
N GLN A 136 15.31 -13.52 -13.28
CA GLN A 136 15.80 -14.56 -14.17
C GLN A 136 16.93 -14.03 -15.07
N GLU A 137 16.74 -12.86 -15.70
CA GLU A 137 17.75 -12.23 -16.54
C GLU A 137 19.02 -11.86 -15.75
N LEU A 138 18.87 -11.22 -14.58
CA LEU A 138 20.01 -10.88 -13.73
C LEU A 138 20.75 -12.12 -13.23
N LYS A 139 20.06 -13.24 -12.98
CA LYS A 139 20.73 -14.51 -12.63
C LYS A 139 21.56 -15.07 -13.80
N LYS A 140 21.07 -14.96 -15.04
CA LYS A 140 21.85 -15.32 -16.24
C LYS A 140 23.10 -14.44 -16.35
N ASN A 141 22.93 -13.12 -16.22
CA ASN A 141 24.05 -12.18 -16.25
C ASN A 141 25.04 -12.40 -15.11
N ARG A 142 24.59 -12.78 -13.91
CA ARG A 142 25.48 -13.16 -12.81
C ARG A 142 26.37 -14.34 -13.17
N LYS A 143 25.84 -15.36 -13.85
CA LYS A 143 26.62 -16.53 -14.28
C LYS A 143 27.70 -16.12 -15.28
N ILE A 144 27.39 -15.20 -16.19
CA ILE A 144 28.34 -14.65 -17.16
C ILE A 144 29.45 -13.85 -16.46
N VAL A 145 29.11 -13.03 -15.47
CA VAL A 145 30.15 -12.32 -14.68
C VAL A 145 31.07 -13.31 -13.97
N LEU A 146 30.51 -14.36 -13.38
CA LEU A 146 31.31 -15.39 -12.70
C LEU A 146 32.20 -16.18 -13.65
N SER A 147 31.74 -16.48 -14.88
CA SER A 147 32.59 -17.15 -15.88
C SER A 147 33.73 -16.25 -16.34
N ILE A 148 33.47 -14.95 -16.55
CA ILE A 148 34.51 -13.96 -16.89
C ILE A 148 35.56 -13.84 -15.78
N GLU A 149 35.14 -13.82 -14.52
CA GLU A 149 36.07 -13.76 -13.38
C GLU A 149 36.95 -15.02 -13.27
N GLN A 150 36.42 -16.18 -13.67
CA GLN A 150 37.17 -17.45 -13.72
C GLN A 150 38.12 -17.50 -14.92
N GLU A 151 37.68 -17.06 -16.09
CA GLU A 151 38.47 -17.03 -17.32
C GLU A 151 39.55 -15.95 -17.31
N ALA A 152 39.34 -14.83 -16.63
CA ALA A 152 40.34 -13.76 -16.48
C ALA A 152 41.61 -14.21 -15.72
N GLN A 153 41.60 -15.40 -15.10
CA GLN A 153 42.79 -16.04 -14.54
C GLN A 153 43.66 -16.75 -15.60
N ILE A 154 43.16 -16.88 -16.83
CA ILE A 154 43.80 -17.54 -17.97
C ILE A 154 44.04 -16.48 -19.07
N PRO A 155 45.30 -16.18 -19.44
CA PRO A 155 45.66 -14.94 -20.13
C PRO A 155 45.27 -14.81 -21.63
N HIS A 156 44.39 -15.67 -22.19
CA HIS A 156 44.28 -15.79 -23.65
C HIS A 156 42.90 -15.81 -24.32
N THR A 157 41.78 -15.59 -23.61
CA THR A 157 40.47 -15.64 -24.28
C THR A 157 39.98 -14.23 -24.65
N LYS A 158 40.22 -13.81 -25.90
CA LYS A 158 39.66 -12.58 -26.51
C LYS A 158 38.24 -12.83 -27.05
N GLU A 159 37.39 -13.51 -26.31
CA GLU A 159 35.99 -13.67 -26.72
C GLU A 159 35.16 -12.45 -26.30
N GLY A 160 34.20 -12.08 -27.16
CA GLY A 160 33.27 -10.99 -26.89
C GLY A 160 32.34 -11.36 -25.74
N VAL A 161 32.12 -10.41 -24.83
CA VAL A 161 31.19 -10.60 -23.71
C VAL A 161 29.81 -10.13 -24.14
N LEU A 162 28.84 -11.04 -24.20
CA LEU A 162 27.45 -10.69 -24.50
C LEU A 162 26.57 -10.87 -23.26
N PHE A 163 26.06 -9.77 -22.71
CA PHE A 163 25.09 -9.80 -21.61
C PHE A 163 23.65 -9.84 -22.13
N HIS A 164 22.77 -10.47 -21.36
CA HIS A 164 21.33 -10.53 -21.67
C HIS A 164 20.64 -9.24 -21.22
N ASN A 165 19.85 -8.63 -22.09
CA ASN A 165 19.07 -7.42 -21.82
C ASN A 165 17.65 -7.45 -22.42
N GLU A 166 17.23 -8.59 -22.96
CA GLU A 166 15.97 -8.75 -23.70
C GLU A 166 14.75 -8.53 -22.79
N ALA A 167 14.78 -9.07 -21.57
CA ALA A 167 13.68 -8.91 -20.62
C ALA A 167 13.52 -7.45 -20.21
N TRP A 168 14.62 -6.72 -19.98
CA TRP A 168 14.56 -5.28 -19.71
C TRP A 168 13.87 -4.49 -20.82
N HIS A 169 14.20 -4.76 -22.09
CA HIS A 169 13.59 -4.08 -23.23
C HIS A 169 12.14 -4.51 -23.48
N LYS A 170 11.86 -5.81 -23.31
CA LYS A 170 10.51 -6.39 -23.49
C LYS A 170 9.52 -5.88 -22.44
N LEU A 171 9.96 -5.73 -21.19
CA LEU A 171 9.13 -5.22 -20.10
C LEU A 171 8.87 -3.72 -20.23
N GLY A 172 9.77 -2.95 -20.85
CA GLY A 172 9.55 -1.56 -21.25
C GLY A 172 8.93 -0.69 -20.14
N ALA A 173 7.68 -0.25 -20.37
CA ALA A 173 6.95 0.62 -19.44
C ALA A 173 6.56 -0.09 -18.13
N ASP A 174 6.41 -1.42 -18.12
CA ASP A 174 6.02 -2.17 -16.91
C ASP A 174 7.12 -2.15 -15.84
N VAL A 175 8.36 -1.91 -16.25
CA VAL A 175 9.48 -1.72 -15.32
C VAL A 175 9.27 -0.46 -14.44
N ALA A 176 8.54 0.55 -14.92
CA ALA A 176 8.21 1.74 -14.15
C ALA A 176 7.30 1.45 -12.94
N LEU A 177 6.70 0.26 -12.87
CA LEU A 177 5.95 -0.21 -11.70
C LEU A 177 6.86 -0.49 -10.49
N LEU A 178 8.18 -0.60 -10.70
CA LEU A 178 9.16 -0.80 -9.64
C LEU A 178 9.39 0.49 -8.82
N PRO A 179 9.83 0.38 -7.55
CA PRO A 179 10.25 1.52 -6.77
C PRO A 179 11.34 2.31 -7.49
N ARG A 180 11.19 3.64 -7.55
CA ARG A 180 12.08 4.57 -8.26
C ARG A 180 13.58 4.28 -8.05
N ARG A 181 13.98 3.95 -6.82
CA ARG A 181 15.38 3.64 -6.48
C ARG A 181 15.88 2.34 -7.14
N ILE A 182 15.04 1.31 -7.22
CA ILE A 182 15.37 0.04 -7.89
C ILE A 182 15.40 0.27 -9.39
N HIS A 183 14.35 0.91 -9.93
CA HIS A 183 14.26 1.26 -11.34
C HIS A 183 15.51 1.98 -11.83
N MET A 184 15.89 3.11 -11.20
CA MET A 184 17.06 3.89 -11.60
C MET A 184 18.37 3.08 -11.60
N ARG A 185 18.58 2.23 -10.57
CA ARG A 185 19.79 1.41 -10.50
C ARG A 185 19.81 0.34 -11.59
N LEU A 186 18.66 -0.25 -11.91
CA LEU A 186 18.55 -1.20 -13.01
C LEU A 186 18.74 -0.51 -14.36
N THR A 187 18.20 0.70 -14.57
CA THR A 187 18.42 1.47 -15.80
C THR A 187 19.92 1.72 -16.04
N VAL A 188 20.66 2.10 -15.00
CA VAL A 188 22.11 2.30 -15.09
C VAL A 188 22.82 0.98 -15.39
N LEU A 189 22.44 -0.10 -14.69
CA LEU A 189 23.03 -1.43 -14.91
C LEU A 189 22.80 -1.91 -16.36
N TYR A 190 21.56 -1.91 -16.84
CA TYR A 190 21.24 -2.36 -18.19
C TYR A 190 21.81 -1.45 -19.27
N GLY A 191 21.95 -0.15 -19.00
CA GLY A 191 22.69 0.77 -19.86
C GLY A 191 24.18 0.42 -19.97
N CYS A 192 24.81 -0.04 -18.88
CA CYS A 192 26.19 -0.54 -18.92
C CYS A 192 26.28 -1.91 -19.59
N LEU A 193 25.38 -2.85 -19.28
CA LEU A 193 25.36 -4.20 -19.87
C LEU A 193 25.16 -4.14 -21.39
N GLY A 194 24.26 -3.27 -21.88
CA GLY A 194 24.03 -3.09 -23.32
C GLY A 194 25.18 -2.44 -24.07
N ARG A 195 26.16 -1.83 -23.38
CA ARG A 195 27.38 -1.25 -23.96
C ARG A 195 28.60 -2.16 -23.84
N CYS A 196 28.50 -3.27 -23.11
CA CYS A 196 29.58 -4.22 -22.99
C CYS A 196 29.53 -5.18 -24.19
N GLY A 197 30.37 -4.93 -25.19
CA GLY A 197 30.61 -5.87 -26.31
C GLY A 197 31.99 -6.52 -26.26
N SER A 198 32.91 -5.97 -25.46
CA SER A 198 34.28 -6.44 -25.30
C SER A 198 34.66 -6.60 -23.82
N MET A 199 35.73 -7.34 -23.57
CA MET A 199 36.32 -7.44 -22.22
C MET A 199 36.79 -6.08 -21.69
N GLU A 200 37.27 -5.19 -22.55
CA GLU A 200 37.71 -3.85 -22.16
C GLU A 200 36.52 -3.00 -21.66
N ASP A 201 35.37 -3.10 -22.34
CA ASP A 201 34.14 -2.45 -21.88
C ASP A 201 33.65 -3.00 -20.54
N TYR A 202 33.80 -4.31 -20.32
CA TYR A 202 33.50 -4.92 -19.03
C TYR A 202 34.37 -4.33 -17.92
N TYR A 203 35.69 -4.25 -18.10
CA TYR A 203 36.58 -3.66 -17.08
C TYR A 203 36.27 -2.19 -16.84
N ARG A 204 35.89 -1.43 -17.87
CA ARG A 204 35.48 -0.03 -17.75
C ARG A 204 34.21 0.15 -16.91
N HIS A 205 33.28 -0.79 -16.97
CA HIS A 205 32.01 -0.75 -16.25
C HIS A 205 31.96 -1.69 -15.03
N LYS A 206 33.08 -2.32 -14.68
CA LYS A 206 33.20 -3.37 -13.64
C LYS A 206 32.54 -2.96 -12.32
N ALA A 207 32.82 -1.75 -11.83
CA ALA A 207 32.25 -1.25 -10.57
C ALA A 207 30.71 -1.19 -10.54
N THR A 208 30.06 -1.07 -11.69
CA THR A 208 28.59 -1.09 -11.81
C THR A 208 28.09 -2.54 -11.94
N ILE A 209 28.77 -3.36 -12.72
CA ILE A 209 28.41 -4.76 -12.95
C ILE A 209 28.59 -5.59 -11.65
N GLU A 210 29.61 -5.33 -10.85
CA GLU A 210 29.83 -5.96 -9.54
C GLU A 210 28.72 -5.66 -8.52
N ARG A 211 27.89 -4.63 -8.74
CA ARG A 211 26.74 -4.31 -7.88
C ARG A 211 25.51 -5.16 -8.18
N LEU A 212 25.56 -6.00 -9.21
CA LEU A 212 24.48 -6.88 -9.63
C LEU A 212 23.94 -7.79 -8.51
N PRO A 213 24.76 -8.42 -7.64
CA PRO A 213 24.27 -9.19 -6.49
C PRO A 213 23.46 -8.36 -5.49
N GLY A 214 23.85 -7.10 -5.28
CA GLY A 214 23.12 -6.16 -4.44
C GLY A 214 21.75 -5.80 -5.03
N LEU A 215 21.65 -5.70 -6.36
CA LEU A 215 20.39 -5.47 -7.05
C LEU A 215 19.46 -6.69 -6.99
N ILE A 216 19.98 -7.89 -7.22
CA ILE A 216 19.24 -9.15 -7.02
C ILE A 216 18.68 -9.23 -5.59
N THR A 217 19.50 -8.94 -4.58
CA THR A 217 19.07 -8.93 -3.18
C THR A 217 17.96 -7.91 -2.92
N SER A 218 18.08 -6.71 -3.51
CA SER A 218 17.05 -5.67 -3.38
C SER A 218 15.72 -6.05 -4.04
N LEU A 219 15.76 -6.74 -5.18
CA LEU A 219 14.59 -7.25 -5.88
C LEU A 219 13.93 -8.38 -5.08
N HIS A 220 14.69 -9.33 -4.53
CA HIS A 220 14.16 -10.36 -3.63
C HIS A 220 13.52 -9.77 -2.37
N LYS A 221 14.16 -8.76 -1.76
CA LYS A 221 13.59 -8.04 -0.61
C LYS A 221 12.29 -7.32 -0.98
N TYR A 222 12.21 -6.76 -2.19
CA TYR A 222 11.00 -6.12 -2.67
C TYR A 222 9.89 -7.13 -2.96
N ARG A 223 10.19 -8.24 -3.66
CA ARG A 223 9.28 -9.36 -3.91
C ARG A 223 8.66 -9.90 -2.61
N THR A 224 9.49 -10.17 -1.61
CA THR A 224 9.03 -10.65 -0.29
C THR A 224 8.19 -9.61 0.43
N SER A 225 8.47 -8.31 0.25
CA SER A 225 7.65 -7.24 0.83
C SER A 225 6.28 -7.08 0.17
N LEU A 226 6.18 -7.32 -1.15
CA LEU A 226 4.91 -7.35 -1.88
C LEU A 226 4.05 -8.54 -1.44
N SER A 227 4.64 -9.73 -1.41
CA SER A 227 3.96 -10.95 -0.94
C SER A 227 3.47 -10.86 0.51
N LYS A 228 4.17 -10.13 1.40
CA LYS A 228 3.77 -9.96 2.80
C LYS A 228 2.78 -8.84 3.06
N ARG A 229 2.73 -7.79 2.23
CA ARG A 229 1.83 -6.65 2.46
C ARG A 229 0.43 -6.86 1.88
N ASP A 230 0.32 -7.67 0.84
CA ASP A 230 -0.94 -7.85 0.11
C ASP A 230 -1.69 -9.14 0.50
N MET A 231 -1.14 -9.96 1.41
CA MET A 231 -1.84 -11.09 2.04
C MET A 231 -2.51 -10.72 3.39
N ILE A 232 -2.39 -9.48 3.85
CA ILE A 232 -2.90 -9.01 5.16
C ILE A 232 -3.96 -7.89 5.01
N THR A 233 -4.32 -7.55 3.78
CA THR A 233 -5.52 -6.75 3.46
C THR A 233 -6.56 -7.65 2.86
#